data_AF-A0A2E9MLT1-F1
#
_entry.id   AF-A0A2E9MLT1-F1
#
_cell.length_a   1.000
_cell.length_b   1.000
_cell.length_c   1.000
_cell.angle_alpha   90.00
_cell.angle_beta   90.00
_cell.angle_gamma   90.00
#
_symmetry.space_group_name_H-M   'P 1'
#
loop_
_entity.id
_entity.type
_entity.pdbx_description
1 polymer ?
#
loop_
_entity_poly.entity_id
_entity_poly.type
_entity_poly.pdbx_seq_one_letter_code
_entity_poly.pdbx_strand_id
1 'polypeptide(L)'
;MASRGNTRMNDPYHPLGDARLYRGVFVERPNRFLMRCAVPRYGTVEAFVANPGRMDELLFPGVTPVALTRVPADVERRTRWTCVGCDTPDGEPLFLDTHRTNDVAAHLIDQALVPGLKGWRVEQREVPVGHSRFDLQLARGSRRLFVEVKSCTLFGGEGVAMFPDAVTDRGRRHLEELAQMGSGGAASERPVVLFIVHSPHIRWFMPDYHTDLAFSRTFLAVRDRVRILPVGIRWNRDLSVAPESVRVKIPWKFLDRHVDDRGAYLLLMRLRRPRRISIGQLGEHRFEAGSYIYVGSAMAHLSRRVERHLRRRKRHHWHIDDLRQVADDVAALPIRSAQRQECQLAASVSRYASIAMKGFGSSDCSCDSHLYYRAEPPMEDVEFHRILQQFRMRAPSPSP
;
A
#
# COMPACT_ATOMS: atom_id res chain seq x y z
N MET A 1 7.54 -37.00 13.53
CA MET A 1 8.61 -36.16 14.13
C MET A 1 9.60 -35.81 13.04
N ALA A 2 9.44 -34.66 12.38
CA ALA A 2 10.44 -34.14 11.46
C ALA A 2 11.43 -33.30 12.27
N SER A 3 12.72 -33.57 12.11
CA SER A 3 13.81 -32.85 12.78
C SER A 3 13.74 -31.36 12.43
N ARG A 4 13.46 -30.52 13.42
CA ARG A 4 13.69 -29.08 13.30
C ARG A 4 15.20 -28.89 13.21
N GLY A 5 15.71 -28.64 12.01
CA GLY A 5 17.09 -28.27 11.79
C GLY A 5 17.48 -27.13 12.71
N ASN A 6 18.59 -27.30 13.42
CA ASN A 6 19.15 -26.35 14.37
C ASN A 6 19.68 -25.13 13.61
N THR A 7 18.79 -24.21 13.21
CA THR A 7 19.17 -22.91 12.65
C THR A 7 19.91 -22.15 13.76
N ARG A 8 21.17 -21.80 13.55
CA ARG A 8 21.93 -21.04 14.56
C ARG A 8 21.25 -19.68 14.71
N MET A 9 21.28 -19.09 15.92
CA MET A 9 20.60 -17.82 16.25
C MET A 9 20.94 -16.62 15.32
N ASN A 10 21.92 -16.76 14.41
CA ASN A 10 22.39 -15.72 13.51
C ASN A 10 22.29 -16.09 12.01
N ASP A 11 21.75 -17.26 11.65
CA ASP A 11 21.60 -17.61 10.23
C ASP A 11 20.33 -16.95 9.66
N PRO A 12 20.37 -16.42 8.41
CA PRO A 12 19.18 -15.91 7.76
C PRO A 12 18.07 -16.96 7.64
N TYR A 13 16.81 -16.52 7.76
CA TYR A 13 15.66 -17.40 7.58
C TYR A 13 15.22 -17.43 6.12
N HIS A 14 15.12 -18.62 5.54
CA HIS A 14 14.71 -18.81 4.14
C HIS A 14 13.24 -19.25 4.06
N PRO A 15 12.26 -18.33 3.90
CA PRO A 15 10.84 -18.71 3.82
C PRO A 15 10.50 -19.53 2.57
N LEU A 16 11.37 -19.52 1.56
CA LEU A 16 11.24 -20.31 0.35
C LEU A 16 11.98 -21.66 0.41
N GLY A 17 12.67 -21.96 1.53
CA GLY A 17 13.56 -23.13 1.65
C GLY A 17 14.61 -23.13 0.54
N ASP A 18 14.83 -24.30 -0.07
CA ASP A 18 15.80 -24.50 -1.17
C ASP A 18 15.24 -24.17 -2.57
N ALA A 19 14.09 -23.49 -2.65
CA ALA A 19 13.48 -23.17 -3.93
C ALA A 19 14.39 -22.28 -4.78
N ARG A 20 14.69 -22.71 -6.00
CA ARG A 20 15.46 -21.92 -6.96
C ARG A 20 14.72 -20.64 -7.33
N LEU A 21 15.42 -19.51 -7.21
CA LEU A 21 14.96 -18.22 -7.70
C LEU A 21 15.34 -18.00 -9.17
N TYR A 22 14.38 -17.49 -9.92
CA TYR A 22 14.54 -17.03 -11.30
C TYR A 22 14.33 -15.52 -11.33
N ARG A 23 15.18 -14.81 -12.08
CA ARG A 23 15.05 -13.35 -12.27
C ARG A 23 14.30 -13.06 -13.56
N GLY A 24 13.50 -12.01 -13.54
CA GLY A 24 12.84 -11.46 -14.72
C GLY A 24 12.56 -9.98 -14.56
N VAL A 25 11.80 -9.43 -15.49
CA VAL A 25 11.34 -8.03 -15.46
C VAL A 25 9.82 -8.01 -15.53
N PHE A 26 9.18 -7.18 -14.72
CA PHE A 26 7.74 -6.97 -14.73
C PHE A 26 7.29 -6.43 -16.09
N VAL A 27 6.21 -7.00 -16.64
CA VAL A 27 5.59 -6.53 -17.90
C VAL A 27 4.24 -5.90 -17.60
N GLU A 28 3.32 -6.66 -17.02
CA GLU A 28 2.00 -6.16 -16.65
C GLU A 28 1.37 -7.03 -15.54
N ARG A 29 0.35 -6.50 -14.89
CA ARG A 29 -0.44 -7.21 -13.87
C ARG A 29 -1.93 -7.18 -14.24
N PRO A 30 -2.40 -8.11 -15.09
CA PRO A 30 -3.77 -8.07 -15.61
C PRO A 30 -4.85 -8.13 -14.51
N ASN A 31 -4.54 -8.73 -13.37
CA ASN A 31 -5.39 -8.71 -12.18
C ASN A 31 -4.55 -8.94 -10.92
N ARG A 32 -5.18 -8.84 -9.75
CA ARG A 32 -4.48 -8.91 -8.44
C ARG A 32 -3.72 -10.22 -8.18
N PHE A 33 -3.98 -11.31 -8.92
CA PHE A 33 -3.35 -12.61 -8.71
C PHE A 33 -2.50 -13.11 -9.90
N LEU A 34 -2.42 -12.33 -10.98
CA LEU A 34 -1.70 -12.71 -12.20
C LEU A 34 -0.77 -11.59 -12.61
N MET A 35 0.50 -11.93 -12.80
CA MET A 35 1.54 -11.06 -13.32
C MET A 35 2.18 -11.71 -14.54
N ARG A 36 2.50 -10.89 -15.55
CA ARG A 36 3.33 -11.30 -16.68
C ARG A 36 4.72 -10.74 -16.49
N CYS A 37 5.72 -11.60 -16.68
CA CYS A 37 7.13 -11.27 -16.50
C CYS A 37 7.93 -11.73 -17.71
N ALA A 38 8.87 -10.92 -18.16
CA ALA A 38 9.89 -11.33 -19.12
C ALA A 38 11.02 -12.04 -18.36
N VAL A 39 11.19 -13.34 -18.58
CA VAL A 39 12.19 -14.17 -17.89
C VAL A 39 13.21 -14.68 -18.90
N PRO A 40 14.52 -14.47 -18.69
CA PRO A 40 15.56 -14.94 -19.61
C PRO A 40 15.43 -16.45 -19.87
N ARG A 41 15.55 -16.84 -21.14
CA ARG A 41 15.40 -18.23 -21.65
C ARG A 41 13.99 -18.83 -21.60
N TYR A 42 13.02 -18.16 -20.97
CA TYR A 42 11.63 -18.62 -20.88
C TYR A 42 10.63 -17.69 -21.60
N GLY A 43 11.08 -16.52 -22.05
CA GLY A 43 10.21 -15.53 -22.69
C GLY A 43 9.26 -14.87 -21.70
N THR A 44 8.07 -14.50 -22.16
CA THR A 44 7.03 -13.94 -21.30
C THR A 44 6.28 -15.07 -20.61
N VAL A 45 6.28 -15.09 -19.29
CA VAL A 45 5.61 -16.11 -18.47
C VAL A 45 4.48 -15.51 -17.64
N GLU A 46 3.46 -16.32 -17.37
CA GLU A 46 2.40 -15.99 -16.42
C GLU A 46 2.71 -16.55 -15.03
N ALA A 47 2.74 -15.66 -14.04
CA ALA A 47 3.08 -15.94 -12.67
C ALA A 47 1.93 -15.59 -11.71
N PHE A 48 1.65 -16.49 -10.76
CA PHE A 48 0.76 -16.20 -9.65
C PHE A 48 1.41 -15.18 -8.70
N VAL A 49 0.60 -14.29 -8.14
CA VAL A 49 1.02 -13.33 -7.10
C VAL A 49 0.13 -13.51 -5.88
N ALA A 50 0.72 -13.79 -4.73
CA ALA A 50 -0.05 -13.98 -3.49
C ALA A 50 -0.54 -12.66 -2.89
N ASN A 51 0.24 -11.57 -3.04
CA ASN A 51 -0.13 -10.25 -2.55
C ASN A 51 -1.32 -9.66 -3.33
N PRO A 52 -2.50 -9.47 -2.70
CA PRO A 52 -3.67 -8.90 -3.36
C PRO A 52 -3.63 -7.36 -3.44
N GLY A 53 -2.66 -6.73 -2.78
CA GLY A 53 -2.43 -5.29 -2.76
C GLY A 53 -2.16 -4.72 -4.15
N ARG A 54 -2.19 -3.41 -4.31
CA ARG A 54 -2.03 -2.72 -5.60
C ARG A 54 -0.60 -2.74 -6.10
N MET A 55 0.36 -2.46 -5.21
CA MET A 55 1.80 -2.38 -5.54
C MET A 55 2.09 -1.44 -6.72
N ASP A 56 1.25 -0.41 -6.91
CA ASP A 56 1.35 0.51 -8.05
C ASP A 56 2.68 1.28 -8.00
N GLU A 57 3.20 1.53 -6.79
CA GLU A 57 4.47 2.21 -6.52
C GLU A 57 5.71 1.31 -6.63
N LEU A 58 5.53 0.01 -6.90
CA LEU A 58 6.60 -0.98 -7.01
C LEU A 58 6.73 -1.54 -8.43
N LEU A 59 5.63 -1.70 -9.16
CA LEU A 59 5.55 -2.47 -10.40
C LEU A 59 5.46 -1.57 -11.63
N PHE A 60 6.63 -1.20 -12.17
CA PHE A 60 6.79 -0.36 -13.36
C PHE A 60 7.13 -1.21 -14.59
N PRO A 61 6.26 -1.24 -15.63
CA PRO A 61 6.47 -2.06 -16.83
C PRO A 61 7.84 -1.87 -17.48
N GLY A 62 8.55 -2.98 -17.74
CA GLY A 62 9.86 -2.96 -18.39
C GLY A 62 11.02 -2.48 -17.52
N VAL A 63 10.75 -2.04 -16.29
CA VAL A 63 11.75 -1.47 -15.37
C VAL A 63 11.94 -2.34 -14.14
N THR A 64 10.85 -2.75 -13.47
CA THR A 64 10.94 -3.44 -12.18
C THR A 64 11.51 -4.86 -12.30
N PRO A 65 12.66 -5.16 -11.67
CA PRO A 65 13.14 -6.53 -11.53
C PRO A 65 12.22 -7.36 -10.63
N VAL A 66 11.98 -8.61 -11.02
CA VAL A 66 11.14 -9.55 -10.26
C VAL A 66 11.86 -10.86 -9.99
N ALA A 67 11.47 -11.50 -8.89
CA ALA A 67 11.95 -12.80 -8.46
C ALA A 67 10.80 -13.83 -8.51
N LEU A 68 11.04 -14.95 -9.19
CA LEU A 68 10.05 -16.00 -9.37
C LEU A 68 10.56 -17.34 -8.85
N THR A 69 9.63 -18.16 -8.38
CA THR A 69 9.82 -19.60 -8.21
C THR A 69 9.01 -20.35 -9.26
N ARG A 70 9.45 -21.57 -9.57
CA ARG A 70 8.78 -22.45 -10.53
C ARG A 70 8.19 -23.64 -9.79
N VAL A 71 6.93 -23.94 -10.10
CA VAL A 71 6.22 -25.09 -9.54
C VAL A 71 6.83 -26.38 -10.13
N PRO A 72 7.14 -27.41 -9.31
CA PRO A 72 7.64 -28.71 -9.76
C PRO A 72 6.77 -29.36 -10.84
N ALA A 73 7.40 -30.04 -11.81
CA ALA A 73 6.76 -30.53 -13.04
C ALA A 73 5.48 -31.34 -12.78
N ASP A 74 5.52 -32.18 -11.75
CA ASP A 74 4.53 -33.13 -11.26
C ASP A 74 3.31 -32.49 -10.56
N VAL A 75 3.37 -31.21 -10.23
CA VAL A 75 2.25 -30.51 -9.57
C VAL A 75 1.38 -29.80 -10.62
N GLU A 76 0.11 -30.19 -10.70
CA GLU A 76 -0.88 -29.52 -11.56
C GLU A 76 -1.29 -28.16 -10.98
N ARG A 77 -0.94 -27.09 -11.71
CA ARG A 77 -1.38 -25.71 -11.44
C ARG A 77 -1.58 -24.94 -12.73
N ARG A 78 -2.58 -24.06 -12.75
CA ARG A 78 -2.86 -23.14 -13.86
C ARG A 78 -1.65 -22.30 -14.24
N THR A 79 -0.96 -21.74 -13.25
CA THR A 79 0.28 -20.95 -13.43
C THR A 79 1.47 -21.77 -12.95
N ARG A 80 2.44 -21.99 -13.84
CA ARG A 80 3.68 -22.73 -13.52
C ARG A 80 4.70 -21.91 -12.73
N TRP A 81 4.49 -20.60 -12.63
CA TRP A 81 5.36 -19.66 -11.96
C TRP A 81 4.63 -18.96 -10.80
N THR A 82 5.38 -18.58 -9.78
CA THR A 82 4.91 -17.71 -8.70
C THR A 82 5.91 -16.57 -8.57
N CYS A 83 5.43 -15.32 -8.62
CA CYS A 83 6.24 -14.16 -8.30
C CYS A 83 6.29 -14.03 -6.77
N VAL A 84 7.50 -14.13 -6.21
CA VAL A 84 7.75 -14.15 -4.76
C VAL A 84 8.39 -12.87 -4.25
N GLY A 85 8.88 -12.01 -5.14
CA GLY A 85 9.48 -10.74 -4.78
C GLY A 85 9.73 -9.83 -5.98
N CYS A 86 10.03 -8.58 -5.70
CA CYS A 86 10.52 -7.60 -6.67
C CYS A 86 11.63 -6.77 -6.03
N ASP A 87 12.35 -6.01 -6.84
CA ASP A 87 13.19 -4.95 -6.31
C ASP A 87 12.38 -3.64 -6.25
N THR A 88 12.57 -2.86 -5.19
CA THR A 88 12.03 -1.50 -5.09
C THR A 88 12.64 -0.58 -6.15
N PRO A 89 12.08 0.62 -6.40
CA PRO A 89 12.70 1.60 -7.30
C PRO A 89 14.13 1.99 -6.93
N ASP A 90 14.48 1.90 -5.64
CA ASP A 90 15.84 2.17 -5.13
C ASP A 90 16.75 0.93 -5.17
N GLY A 91 16.27 -0.19 -5.72
CA GLY A 91 17.04 -1.41 -5.95
C GLY A 91 17.10 -2.38 -4.78
N GLU A 92 16.40 -2.15 -3.67
CA GLU A 92 16.35 -3.06 -2.53
C GLU A 92 15.39 -4.24 -2.77
N PRO A 93 15.73 -5.49 -2.36
CA PRO A 93 14.85 -6.64 -2.52
C PRO A 93 13.63 -6.56 -1.58
N LEU A 94 12.46 -6.86 -2.13
CA LEU A 94 11.18 -6.84 -1.44
C LEU A 94 10.43 -8.14 -1.67
N PHE A 95 10.03 -8.79 -0.59
CA PHE A 95 9.30 -10.04 -0.63
C PHE A 95 7.79 -9.83 -0.75
N LEU A 96 7.17 -10.49 -1.73
CA LEU A 96 5.77 -10.31 -2.12
C LEU A 96 4.87 -11.50 -1.78
N ASP A 97 5.41 -12.64 -1.33
CA ASP A 97 4.56 -13.79 -1.00
C ASP A 97 3.92 -13.64 0.39
N THR A 98 2.73 -13.03 0.42
CA THR A 98 1.99 -12.79 1.67
C THR A 98 1.57 -14.06 2.40
N HIS A 99 1.49 -15.21 1.73
CA HIS A 99 1.20 -16.49 2.42
C HIS A 99 2.34 -16.90 3.35
N ARG A 100 3.57 -16.51 3.02
CA ARG A 100 4.78 -16.80 3.82
C ARG A 100 5.05 -15.75 4.88
N THR A 101 4.35 -14.62 4.89
CA THR A 101 4.51 -13.60 5.95
C THR A 101 4.19 -14.17 7.33
N ASN A 102 3.20 -15.07 7.43
CA ASN A 102 2.87 -15.74 8.69
C ASN A 102 4.03 -16.64 9.17
N ASP A 103 4.74 -17.30 8.25
CA ASP A 103 5.93 -18.11 8.56
C ASP A 103 7.09 -17.24 9.07
N VAL A 104 7.33 -16.11 8.39
CA VAL A 104 8.32 -15.12 8.80
C VAL A 104 8.01 -14.57 10.19
N ALA A 105 6.76 -14.17 10.45
CA ALA A 105 6.34 -13.68 11.75
C ALA A 105 6.55 -14.73 12.86
N ALA A 106 6.16 -15.98 12.61
CA ALA A 106 6.36 -17.09 13.55
C ALA A 106 7.86 -17.30 13.86
N HIS A 107 8.71 -17.32 12.83
CA HIS A 107 10.15 -17.45 13.01
C HIS A 107 10.74 -16.31 13.86
N LEU A 108 10.41 -15.06 13.55
CA LEU A 108 10.91 -13.89 14.30
C LEU A 108 10.46 -13.92 15.76
N ILE A 109 9.24 -14.40 16.05
CA ILE A 109 8.73 -14.54 17.42
C ILE A 109 9.53 -15.61 18.18
N ASP A 110 9.69 -16.80 17.59
CA ASP A 110 10.39 -17.92 18.24
C ASP A 110 11.88 -17.64 18.47
N GLN A 111 12.51 -16.83 17.62
CA GLN A 111 13.88 -16.33 17.79
C GLN A 111 13.98 -15.09 18.70
N ALA A 112 12.88 -14.66 19.32
CA ALA A 112 12.80 -13.48 20.18
C ALA A 112 13.26 -12.17 19.49
N LEU A 113 13.13 -12.12 18.16
CA LEU A 113 13.51 -10.98 17.31
C LEU A 113 12.42 -9.92 17.24
N VAL A 114 11.17 -10.19 17.64
CA VAL A 114 10.07 -9.19 17.66
C VAL A 114 10.08 -8.37 18.96
N PRO A 115 10.43 -7.07 18.93
CA PRO A 115 10.41 -6.24 20.13
C PRO A 115 8.99 -6.10 20.70
N GLY A 116 8.83 -6.43 21.98
CA GLY A 116 7.53 -6.45 22.66
C GLY A 116 6.89 -7.84 22.75
N LEU A 117 7.42 -8.86 22.07
CA LEU A 117 6.99 -10.26 22.17
C LEU A 117 8.08 -11.20 22.71
N LYS A 118 9.19 -10.67 23.26
CA LYS A 118 10.24 -11.48 23.88
C LYS A 118 9.66 -12.41 24.96
N GLY A 119 10.06 -13.68 24.92
CA GLY A 119 9.62 -14.72 25.85
C GLY A 119 8.27 -15.37 25.52
N TRP A 120 7.59 -14.92 24.45
CA TRP A 120 6.46 -15.64 23.87
C TRP A 120 6.94 -16.61 22.79
N ARG A 121 6.24 -17.73 22.62
CA ARG A 121 6.49 -18.70 21.55
C ARG A 121 5.21 -19.04 20.81
N VAL A 122 5.31 -19.40 19.54
CA VAL A 122 4.15 -19.85 18.76
C VAL A 122 3.68 -21.19 19.28
N GLU A 123 2.43 -21.25 19.75
CA GLU A 123 1.78 -22.49 20.19
C GLU A 123 0.88 -23.06 19.10
N GLN A 124 0.04 -22.21 18.50
CA GLN A 124 -0.89 -22.61 17.45
C GLN A 124 -0.89 -21.58 16.31
N ARG A 125 -1.32 -22.04 15.13
CA ARG A 125 -1.49 -21.22 13.93
C ARG A 125 -2.92 -21.36 13.43
N GLU A 126 -3.41 -20.35 12.72
CA GLU A 126 -4.70 -20.42 12.04
C GLU A 126 -5.86 -20.74 13.01
N VAL A 127 -5.85 -20.06 14.17
CA VAL A 127 -6.72 -20.38 15.31
C VAL A 127 -8.13 -19.78 15.12
N PRO A 128 -9.19 -20.60 15.10
CA PRO A 128 -10.55 -20.11 14.96
C PRO A 128 -11.02 -19.44 16.26
N VAL A 129 -11.57 -18.23 16.15
CA VAL A 129 -12.21 -17.52 17.26
C VAL A 129 -13.44 -16.77 16.74
N GLY A 130 -14.62 -17.14 17.24
CA GLY A 130 -15.88 -16.61 16.74
C GLY A 130 -16.06 -16.91 15.24
N HIS A 131 -16.25 -15.86 14.44
CA HIS A 131 -16.43 -15.95 12.99
C HIS A 131 -15.12 -15.77 12.19
N SER A 132 -14.00 -15.59 12.88
CA SER A 132 -12.71 -15.31 12.26
C SER A 132 -11.66 -16.33 12.64
N ARG A 133 -10.52 -16.20 11.97
CA ARG A 133 -9.34 -17.02 12.18
C ARG A 133 -8.14 -16.11 12.30
N PHE A 134 -7.45 -16.19 13.43
CA PHE A 134 -6.25 -15.41 13.70
C PHE A 134 -5.00 -16.20 13.35
N ASP A 135 -4.01 -15.50 12.81
CA ASP A 135 -2.83 -16.15 12.22
C ASP A 135 -2.04 -16.98 13.23
N LEU A 136 -1.85 -16.47 14.46
CA LEU A 136 -1.06 -17.13 15.51
C LEU A 136 -1.71 -17.00 16.91
N GLN A 137 -1.50 -18.02 17.74
CA GLN A 137 -1.65 -17.93 19.19
C GLN A 137 -0.31 -18.23 19.84
N LEU A 138 0.13 -17.33 20.71
CA LEU A 138 1.37 -17.45 21.45
C LEU A 138 1.13 -17.92 22.88
N ALA A 139 2.11 -18.63 23.43
CA ALA A 139 2.14 -19.06 24.82
C ALA A 139 3.35 -18.51 25.58
N ARG A 140 3.12 -18.22 26.86
CA ARG A 140 4.16 -17.92 27.86
C ARG A 140 3.69 -18.45 29.21
N GLY A 141 4.07 -19.68 29.54
CA GLY A 141 3.49 -20.42 30.66
C GLY A 141 2.00 -20.70 30.44
N SER A 142 1.16 -20.39 31.42
CA SER A 142 -0.31 -20.50 31.32
C SER A 142 -0.97 -19.40 30.50
N ARG A 143 -0.24 -18.35 30.13
CA ARG A 143 -0.79 -17.18 29.42
C ARG A 143 -0.90 -17.48 27.93
N ARG A 144 -1.95 -16.95 27.30
CA ARG A 144 -2.20 -17.03 25.86
C ARG A 144 -2.37 -15.63 25.27
N LEU A 145 -1.90 -15.45 24.03
CA LEU A 145 -1.95 -14.18 23.32
C LEU A 145 -2.25 -14.41 21.84
N PHE A 146 -3.33 -13.82 21.33
CA PHE A 146 -3.65 -13.87 19.90
C PHE A 146 -2.87 -12.81 19.13
N VAL A 147 -2.40 -13.18 17.94
CA VAL A 147 -1.65 -12.31 17.03
C VAL A 147 -2.23 -12.46 15.62
N GLU A 148 -2.65 -11.33 15.06
CA GLU A 148 -2.92 -11.18 13.63
C GLU A 148 -1.67 -10.59 12.94
N VAL A 149 -1.26 -11.18 11.84
CA VAL A 149 -0.10 -10.78 11.04
C VAL A 149 -0.56 -10.01 9.81
N LYS A 150 0.11 -8.90 9.51
CA LYS A 150 -0.15 -8.08 8.31
C LYS A 150 1.16 -7.84 7.57
N SER A 151 1.18 -8.06 6.26
CA SER A 151 2.29 -7.68 5.39
C SER A 151 2.12 -6.22 4.97
N CYS A 152 3.19 -5.42 5.10
CA CYS A 152 3.22 -4.02 4.73
C CYS A 152 4.36 -3.75 3.73
N THR A 153 3.99 -3.57 2.47
CA THR A 153 4.91 -3.28 1.36
C THR A 153 4.82 -1.84 0.86
N LEU A 154 3.78 -1.09 1.29
CA LEU A 154 3.64 0.33 0.97
C LEU A 154 4.51 1.16 1.90
N PHE A 155 5.66 1.58 1.40
CA PHE A 155 6.60 2.45 2.08
C PHE A 155 7.34 3.33 1.09
N GLY A 156 7.78 4.49 1.57
CA GLY A 156 8.40 5.52 0.75
C GLY A 156 8.45 6.86 1.48
N GLY A 157 8.96 7.89 0.80
CA GLY A 157 9.16 9.21 1.40
C GLY A 157 10.12 9.18 2.60
N GLU A 158 9.91 10.08 3.55
CA GLU A 158 10.78 10.37 4.72
C GLU A 158 10.81 9.25 5.79
N GLY A 159 10.98 7.98 5.37
CA GLY A 159 11.00 6.80 6.24
C GLY A 159 9.62 6.42 6.77
N VAL A 160 8.58 6.52 5.94
CA VAL A 160 7.19 6.21 6.29
C VAL A 160 6.74 4.90 5.65
N ALA A 161 6.03 4.07 6.40
CA ALA A 161 5.25 2.94 5.89
C ALA A 161 3.77 3.13 6.21
N MET A 162 2.90 2.69 5.31
CA MET A 162 1.46 2.79 5.46
C MET A 162 0.75 1.47 5.16
N PHE A 163 -0.37 1.22 5.85
CA PHE A 163 -1.23 0.07 5.58
C PHE A 163 -2.71 0.44 5.77
N PRO A 164 -3.63 0.00 4.90
CA PRO A 164 -3.42 -0.88 3.74
C PRO A 164 -3.13 -0.12 2.45
N ASP A 165 -2.60 -0.79 1.44
CA ASP A 165 -2.41 -0.24 0.09
C ASP A 165 -3.68 -0.31 -0.80
N ALA A 166 -4.73 -0.95 -0.29
CA ALA A 166 -6.07 -1.02 -0.88
C ALA A 166 -7.13 -1.08 0.23
N VAL A 167 -8.36 -0.62 -0.06
CA VAL A 167 -9.49 -0.71 0.87
C VAL A 167 -9.67 -2.16 1.37
N THR A 168 -9.79 -2.34 2.69
CA THR A 168 -9.82 -3.65 3.34
C THR A 168 -10.86 -3.75 4.47
N ASP A 169 -12.10 -4.06 4.09
CA ASP A 169 -13.14 -4.36 5.08
C ASP A 169 -12.80 -5.56 5.96
N ARG A 170 -12.06 -6.55 5.43
CA ARG A 170 -11.60 -7.70 6.22
C ARG A 170 -10.61 -7.28 7.29
N GLY A 171 -9.61 -6.47 6.96
CA GLY A 171 -8.65 -5.97 7.94
C GLY A 171 -9.31 -5.13 9.02
N ARG A 172 -10.31 -4.32 8.65
CA ARG A 172 -11.12 -3.55 9.62
C ARG A 172 -11.88 -4.45 10.59
N ARG A 173 -12.61 -5.45 10.10
CA ARG A 173 -13.36 -6.39 10.95
C ARG A 173 -12.45 -7.15 11.93
N HIS A 174 -11.28 -7.60 11.46
CA HIS A 174 -10.32 -8.28 12.33
C HIS A 174 -9.83 -7.36 13.47
N LEU A 175 -9.63 -6.06 13.23
CA LEU A 175 -9.30 -5.11 14.31
C LEU A 175 -10.42 -4.97 15.33
N GLU A 176 -11.67 -4.90 14.88
CA GLU A 176 -12.85 -4.81 15.74
C GLU A 176 -12.99 -6.07 16.62
N GLU A 177 -12.80 -7.26 16.04
CA GLU A 177 -12.84 -8.54 16.77
C GLU A 177 -11.72 -8.67 17.79
N LEU A 178 -10.48 -8.28 17.45
CA LEU A 178 -9.38 -8.22 18.41
C LEU A 178 -9.68 -7.25 19.56
N ALA A 179 -10.29 -6.11 19.27
CA ALA A 179 -10.66 -5.15 20.30
C ALA A 179 -11.74 -5.69 21.26
N GLN A 180 -12.65 -6.53 20.76
CA GLN A 180 -13.63 -7.24 21.60
C GLN A 180 -12.93 -8.23 22.55
N MET A 181 -11.93 -8.98 22.07
CA MET A 181 -11.14 -9.88 22.92
C MET A 181 -10.34 -9.14 23.99
N GLY A 182 -9.76 -7.99 23.63
CA GLY A 182 -8.99 -7.14 24.55
C GLY A 182 -9.81 -6.46 25.64
N SER A 183 -11.15 -6.62 25.64
CA SER A 183 -12.05 -6.03 26.62
C SER A 183 -12.26 -6.92 27.86
N GLY A 184 -11.67 -8.13 27.91
CA GLY A 184 -11.78 -9.08 29.02
C GLY A 184 -10.92 -8.72 30.24
N GLY A 185 -11.25 -7.64 30.95
CA GLY A 185 -10.68 -7.27 32.26
C GLY A 185 -9.17 -6.95 32.29
N ALA A 186 -8.70 -6.34 33.38
CA ALA A 186 -7.31 -5.87 33.52
C ALA A 186 -6.23 -6.98 33.54
N ALA A 187 -6.63 -8.24 33.70
CA ALA A 187 -5.73 -9.40 33.82
C ALA A 187 -5.41 -10.10 32.48
N SER A 188 -6.14 -9.81 31.39
CA SER A 188 -5.87 -10.42 30.07
C SER A 188 -4.83 -9.64 29.28
N GLU A 189 -3.94 -10.35 28.58
CA GLU A 189 -3.00 -9.74 27.64
C GLU A 189 -3.78 -9.22 26.43
N ARG A 190 -3.60 -7.94 26.10
CA ARG A 190 -4.21 -7.34 24.90
C ARG A 190 -3.72 -8.06 23.65
N PRO A 191 -4.61 -8.50 22.75
CA PRO A 191 -4.21 -9.16 21.52
C PRO A 191 -3.41 -8.21 20.64
N VAL A 192 -2.64 -8.78 19.71
CA VAL A 192 -1.65 -8.05 18.92
C VAL A 192 -2.04 -8.05 17.45
N VAL A 193 -1.84 -6.91 16.78
CA VAL A 193 -1.64 -6.90 15.34
C VAL A 193 -0.17 -6.61 15.06
N LEU A 194 0.50 -7.58 14.44
CA LEU A 194 1.90 -7.52 14.05
C LEU A 194 1.99 -7.15 12.57
N PHE A 195 2.44 -5.93 12.29
CA PHE A 195 2.74 -5.50 10.93
C PHE A 195 4.19 -5.83 10.61
N ILE A 196 4.42 -6.74 9.66
CA ILE A 196 5.73 -7.00 9.06
C ILE A 196 5.95 -5.95 7.97
N VAL A 197 6.77 -4.96 8.28
CA VAL A 197 7.17 -3.90 7.36
C VAL A 197 8.40 -4.40 6.59
N HIS A 198 8.28 -4.58 5.28
CA HIS A 198 9.31 -5.19 4.44
C HIS A 198 10.49 -4.25 4.12
N SER A 199 10.84 -3.37 5.06
CA SER A 199 12.01 -2.49 4.99
C SER A 199 12.53 -2.18 6.41
N PRO A 200 13.85 -2.20 6.64
CA PRO A 200 14.43 -1.86 7.94
C PRO A 200 14.61 -0.34 8.12
N HIS A 201 14.43 0.47 7.05
CA HIS A 201 14.71 1.91 7.04
C HIS A 201 13.51 2.78 7.42
N ILE A 202 12.45 2.16 7.95
CA ILE A 202 11.20 2.85 8.29
C ILE A 202 11.25 3.37 9.71
N ARG A 203 11.03 4.68 9.86
CA ARG A 203 10.92 5.37 11.14
C ARG A 203 9.48 5.41 11.64
N TRP A 204 8.51 5.61 10.74
CA TRP A 204 7.11 5.84 11.08
C TRP A 204 6.19 4.86 10.37
N PHE A 205 5.27 4.26 11.13
CA PHE A 205 4.19 3.44 10.62
C PHE A 205 2.86 4.14 10.88
N MET A 206 2.01 4.20 9.87
CA MET A 206 0.70 4.86 9.93
C MET A 206 -0.35 4.00 9.22
N PRO A 207 -1.63 4.04 9.62
CA PRO A 207 -2.67 3.52 8.75
C PRO A 207 -2.74 4.40 7.49
N ASP A 208 -2.97 3.81 6.32
CA ASP A 208 -3.16 4.57 5.08
C ASP A 208 -4.56 5.20 5.06
N TYR A 209 -4.67 6.37 5.67
CA TYR A 209 -5.91 7.14 5.68
C TYR A 209 -6.22 7.79 4.33
N HIS A 210 -5.28 7.81 3.38
CA HIS A 210 -5.53 8.27 2.00
C HIS A 210 -6.32 7.24 1.20
N THR A 211 -6.01 5.97 1.42
CA THR A 211 -6.65 4.83 0.73
C THR A 211 -7.86 4.29 1.47
N ASP A 212 -7.76 4.02 2.77
CA ASP A 212 -8.85 3.45 3.57
C ASP A 212 -9.06 4.23 4.88
N LEU A 213 -9.93 5.24 4.80
CA LEU A 213 -10.28 6.06 5.95
C LEU A 213 -11.05 5.26 7.02
N ALA A 214 -11.84 4.26 6.64
CA ALA A 214 -12.63 3.47 7.58
C ALA A 214 -11.75 2.54 8.41
N PHE A 215 -10.81 1.85 7.76
CA PHE A 215 -9.76 1.09 8.44
C PHE A 215 -8.96 1.99 9.37
N SER A 216 -8.54 3.17 8.89
CA SER A 216 -7.73 4.11 9.68
C SER A 216 -8.46 4.59 10.94
N ARG A 217 -9.73 4.97 10.84
CA ARG A 217 -10.54 5.35 12.02
C ARG A 217 -10.65 4.20 13.03
N THR A 218 -10.83 2.97 12.53
CA THR A 218 -10.89 1.77 13.37
C THR A 218 -9.55 1.51 14.06
N PHE A 219 -8.44 1.59 13.32
CA PHE A 219 -7.08 1.48 13.84
C PHE A 219 -6.82 2.45 15.01
N LEU A 220 -7.27 3.70 14.89
CA LEU A 220 -7.17 4.69 15.97
C LEU A 220 -8.06 4.32 17.16
N ALA A 221 -9.31 3.91 16.91
CA ALA A 221 -10.30 3.60 17.95
C ALA A 221 -9.93 2.40 18.82
N VAL A 222 -9.20 1.41 18.27
CA VAL A 222 -8.86 0.17 18.99
C VAL A 222 -7.52 0.23 19.74
N ARG A 223 -6.76 1.32 19.64
CA ARG A 223 -5.36 1.40 20.11
C ARG A 223 -5.15 1.09 21.59
N ASP A 224 -6.17 1.32 22.42
CA ASP A 224 -6.09 1.04 23.85
C ASP A 224 -6.43 -0.42 24.19
N ARG A 225 -7.10 -1.13 23.28
CA ARG A 225 -7.55 -2.52 23.45
C ARG A 225 -6.72 -3.52 22.66
N VAL A 226 -6.05 -3.08 21.60
CA VAL A 226 -5.22 -3.91 20.71
C VAL A 226 -3.80 -3.36 20.68
N ARG A 227 -2.82 -4.22 20.91
CA ARG A 227 -1.40 -3.88 20.81
C ARG A 227 -0.98 -3.86 19.34
N ILE A 228 -0.73 -2.69 18.80
CA ILE A 228 -0.29 -2.54 17.42
C ILE A 228 1.24 -2.49 17.37
N LEU A 229 1.85 -3.47 16.71
CA LEU A 229 3.30 -3.67 16.65
C LEU A 229 3.79 -3.71 15.19
N PRO A 230 4.25 -2.58 14.64
CA PRO A 230 4.96 -2.58 13.37
C PRO A 230 6.45 -2.86 13.57
N VAL A 231 6.97 -3.79 12.77
CA VAL A 231 8.34 -4.28 12.83
C VAL A 231 8.94 -4.29 11.44
N GLY A 232 10.00 -3.50 11.25
CA GLY A 232 10.81 -3.47 10.04
C GLY A 232 11.76 -4.66 10.01
N ILE A 233 11.84 -5.33 8.86
CA ILE A 233 12.76 -6.43 8.60
C ILE A 233 13.58 -6.15 7.35
N ARG A 234 14.75 -6.80 7.24
CA ARG A 234 15.60 -6.74 6.05
C ARG A 234 15.52 -8.05 5.28
N TRP A 235 15.38 -7.93 3.97
CA TRP A 235 15.53 -9.04 3.03
C TRP A 235 16.93 -9.00 2.43
N ASN A 236 17.56 -10.17 2.34
CA ASN A 236 18.76 -10.35 1.55
C ASN A 236 18.36 -10.54 0.07
N ARG A 237 19.33 -10.45 -0.84
CA ARG A 237 19.09 -10.59 -2.30
C ARG A 237 18.48 -11.94 -2.68
N ASP A 238 18.75 -12.98 -1.92
CA ASP A 238 18.18 -14.32 -2.09
C ASP A 238 16.79 -14.47 -1.44
N LEU A 239 16.20 -13.37 -0.98
CA LEU A 239 14.92 -13.34 -0.25
C LEU A 239 14.92 -14.16 1.04
N SER A 240 16.08 -14.32 1.68
CA SER A 240 16.16 -14.69 3.10
C SER A 240 15.96 -13.46 4.00
N VAL A 241 15.46 -13.68 5.21
CA VAL A 241 15.25 -12.63 6.23
C VAL A 241 16.50 -12.55 7.10
N ALA A 242 17.08 -11.36 7.23
CA ALA A 242 18.20 -11.13 8.15
C ALA A 242 17.74 -11.38 9.61
N PRO A 243 18.62 -11.87 10.52
CA PRO A 243 18.29 -12.20 11.91
C PRO A 243 18.17 -10.94 12.78
N GLU A 244 17.50 -9.90 12.29
CA GLU A 244 17.30 -8.64 12.99
C GLU A 244 15.96 -8.03 12.62
N SER A 245 15.42 -7.24 13.55
CA SER A 245 14.23 -6.46 13.28
C SER A 245 14.24 -5.16 14.07
N VAL A 246 13.55 -4.17 13.55
CA VAL A 246 13.48 -2.83 14.14
C VAL A 246 12.04 -2.50 14.46
N ARG A 247 11.77 -2.09 15.71
CA ARG A 247 10.44 -1.58 16.07
C ARG A 247 10.22 -0.23 15.41
N VAL A 248 9.15 -0.12 14.64
CA VAL A 248 8.76 1.13 13.97
C VAL A 248 7.85 1.94 14.89
N LYS A 249 7.96 3.27 14.87
CA LYS A 249 7.16 4.15 15.74
C LYS A 249 5.81 4.46 15.09
N ILE A 250 4.76 4.54 15.90
CA ILE A 250 3.44 5.04 15.46
C ILE A 250 3.25 6.45 16.01
N PRO A 251 3.04 7.47 15.16
CA PRO A 251 2.95 8.85 15.61
C PRO A 251 1.51 9.21 16.00
N TRP A 252 1.03 8.68 17.13
CA TRP A 252 -0.38 8.80 17.56
C TRP A 252 -0.91 10.24 17.57
N LYS A 253 -0.15 11.21 18.12
CA LYS A 253 -0.55 12.63 18.15
C LYS A 253 -0.70 13.25 16.76
N PHE A 254 0.10 12.80 15.80
CA PHE A 254 -0.02 13.24 14.41
C PHE A 254 -1.28 12.63 13.79
N LEU A 255 -1.50 11.33 13.96
CA LEU A 255 -2.67 10.63 13.44
C LEU A 255 -3.99 11.24 13.96
N ASP A 256 -4.07 11.56 15.25
CA ASP A 256 -5.26 12.17 15.86
C ASP A 256 -5.66 13.51 15.21
N ARG A 257 -4.71 14.24 14.60
CA ARG A 257 -4.95 15.52 13.92
C ARG A 257 -5.16 15.39 12.41
N HIS A 258 -4.64 14.33 11.80
CA HIS A 258 -4.53 14.21 10.34
C HIS A 258 -5.47 13.17 9.72
N VAL A 259 -5.94 12.17 10.50
CA VAL A 259 -6.91 11.17 10.02
C VAL A 259 -8.32 11.79 10.00
N ASP A 260 -8.63 12.52 8.94
CA ASP A 260 -9.95 13.14 8.75
C ASP A 260 -10.36 13.22 7.28
N ASP A 261 -11.66 13.35 7.00
CA ASP A 261 -12.23 13.36 5.65
C ASP A 261 -12.12 14.72 4.94
N ARG A 262 -10.90 15.25 4.87
CA ARG A 262 -10.57 16.53 4.23
C ARG A 262 -9.17 16.49 3.59
N GLY A 263 -8.95 17.32 2.58
CA GLY A 263 -7.63 17.47 1.95
C GLY A 263 -7.71 17.77 0.46
N ALA A 264 -6.66 17.39 -0.26
CA ALA A 264 -6.58 17.48 -1.71
C ALA A 264 -6.94 16.15 -2.38
N TYR A 265 -7.06 16.15 -3.71
CA TYR A 265 -7.18 14.94 -4.51
C TYR A 265 -6.59 15.17 -5.91
N LEU A 266 -6.15 14.08 -6.54
CA LEU A 266 -5.89 14.02 -7.97
C LEU A 266 -7.03 13.27 -8.66
N LEU A 267 -7.51 13.78 -9.79
CA LEU A 267 -8.30 12.99 -10.74
C LEU A 267 -7.42 12.67 -11.94
N LEU A 268 -7.28 11.39 -12.22
CA LEU A 268 -6.59 10.89 -13.39
C LEU A 268 -7.65 10.50 -14.42
N MET A 269 -7.60 11.09 -15.60
CA MET A 269 -8.53 10.81 -16.68
C MET A 269 -7.76 10.47 -17.94
N ARG A 270 -8.33 9.61 -18.78
CA ARG A 270 -7.72 9.24 -20.06
C ARG A 270 -8.66 9.49 -21.23
N LEU A 271 -8.12 10.08 -22.29
CA LEU A 271 -8.77 10.18 -23.61
C LEU A 271 -8.02 9.27 -24.58
N ARG A 272 -8.72 8.28 -25.15
CA ARG A 272 -8.16 7.35 -26.16
C ARG A 272 -8.08 7.97 -27.55
N ARG A 273 -8.82 9.06 -27.78
CA ARG A 273 -8.80 9.84 -29.03
C ARG A 273 -9.11 11.31 -28.71
N PRO A 274 -8.65 12.27 -29.53
CA PRO A 274 -8.91 13.69 -29.29
C PRO A 274 -10.41 14.00 -29.20
N ARG A 275 -10.74 15.05 -28.45
CA ARG A 275 -12.10 15.52 -28.18
C ARG A 275 -12.17 17.04 -28.26
N ARG A 276 -13.23 17.58 -28.86
CA ARG A 276 -13.62 18.98 -28.67
C ARG A 276 -14.71 19.02 -27.61
N ILE A 277 -14.54 19.87 -26.60
CA ILE A 277 -15.41 19.95 -25.43
C ILE A 277 -15.71 21.42 -25.18
N SER A 278 -16.98 21.74 -24.95
CA SER A 278 -17.38 23.05 -24.43
C SER A 278 -17.32 23.03 -22.91
N ILE A 279 -16.59 23.98 -22.32
CA ILE A 279 -16.39 24.07 -20.87
C ILE A 279 -16.94 25.40 -20.39
N GLY A 280 -18.21 25.41 -19.97
CA GLY A 280 -18.88 26.59 -19.41
C GLY A 280 -18.50 27.93 -20.09
N GLN A 281 -18.02 28.89 -19.31
CA GLN A 281 -17.58 30.20 -19.80
C GLN A 281 -16.19 30.19 -20.46
N LEU A 282 -15.43 29.10 -20.34
CA LEU A 282 -14.11 28.97 -20.98
C LEU A 282 -14.24 28.69 -22.48
N GLY A 283 -15.43 28.31 -22.98
CA GLY A 283 -15.69 28.11 -24.41
C GLY A 283 -15.30 26.72 -24.90
N GLU A 284 -15.14 26.58 -26.22
CA GLU A 284 -14.82 25.31 -26.86
C GLU A 284 -13.30 25.10 -26.96
N HIS A 285 -12.83 23.94 -26.48
CA HIS A 285 -11.41 23.59 -26.48
C HIS A 285 -11.18 22.19 -27.04
N ARG A 286 -10.02 22.00 -27.65
CA ARG A 286 -9.56 20.70 -28.14
C ARG A 286 -8.62 20.06 -27.12
N PHE A 287 -8.94 18.84 -26.73
CA PHE A 287 -8.14 17.99 -25.87
C PHE A 287 -7.59 16.83 -26.71
N GLU A 288 -6.28 16.62 -26.67
CA GLU A 288 -5.60 15.53 -27.36
C GLU A 288 -5.83 14.17 -26.69
N ALA A 289 -5.46 13.09 -27.39
CA ALA A 289 -5.43 11.76 -26.78
C ALA A 289 -4.28 11.68 -25.77
N GLY A 290 -4.54 11.13 -24.58
CA GLY A 290 -3.55 10.98 -23.53
C GLY A 290 -4.18 11.04 -22.13
N SER A 291 -3.34 11.34 -21.15
CA SER A 291 -3.66 11.40 -19.73
C SER A 291 -3.80 12.84 -19.26
N TYR A 292 -4.81 13.06 -18.43
CA TYR A 292 -5.12 14.33 -17.80
C TYR A 292 -5.09 14.18 -16.28
N ILE A 293 -4.39 15.10 -15.62
CA ILE A 293 -4.25 15.15 -14.17
C ILE A 293 -4.91 16.43 -13.70
N TYR A 294 -5.99 16.30 -12.95
CA TYR A 294 -6.66 17.43 -12.32
C TYR A 294 -6.39 17.45 -10.82
N VAL A 295 -5.98 18.62 -10.33
CA VAL A 295 -5.71 18.86 -8.91
C VAL A 295 -6.92 19.60 -8.32
N GLY A 296 -7.46 19.07 -7.23
CA GLY A 296 -8.58 19.71 -6.53
C GLY A 296 -8.46 19.57 -5.02
N SER A 297 -9.32 20.28 -4.28
CA SER A 297 -9.46 20.11 -2.83
C SER A 297 -10.90 20.04 -2.34
N ALA A 298 -11.04 19.47 -1.14
CA ALA A 298 -12.24 19.52 -0.34
C ALA A 298 -11.84 19.51 1.14
N MET A 299 -12.00 20.65 1.81
CA MET A 299 -11.68 20.79 3.24
C MET A 299 -12.79 20.27 4.17
N ALA A 300 -13.87 19.72 3.60
CA ALA A 300 -14.89 18.93 4.27
C ALA A 300 -15.46 17.90 3.29
N HIS A 301 -15.75 16.70 3.78
CA HIS A 301 -16.37 15.60 3.01
C HIS A 301 -15.61 15.24 1.72
N LEU A 302 -14.29 15.10 1.82
CA LEU A 302 -13.42 14.75 0.69
C LEU A 302 -13.89 13.46 -0.02
N SER A 303 -14.29 12.44 0.74
CA SER A 303 -14.77 11.18 0.16
C SER A 303 -15.98 11.41 -0.74
N ARG A 304 -16.97 12.21 -0.29
CA ARG A 304 -18.14 12.58 -1.10
C ARG A 304 -17.75 13.37 -2.35
N ARG A 305 -16.76 14.27 -2.25
CA ARG A 305 -16.24 15.04 -3.39
C ARG A 305 -15.64 14.10 -4.45
N VAL A 306 -14.82 13.15 -4.03
CA VAL A 306 -14.18 12.16 -4.90
C VAL A 306 -15.23 11.24 -5.54
N GLU A 307 -16.17 10.71 -4.77
CA GLU A 307 -17.26 9.87 -5.30
C GLU A 307 -18.08 10.59 -6.38
N ARG A 308 -18.35 11.89 -6.19
CA ARG A 308 -19.04 12.71 -7.19
C ARG A 308 -18.24 12.81 -8.49
N HIS A 309 -16.91 12.88 -8.44
CA HIS A 309 -16.07 12.92 -9.63
C HIS A 309 -16.03 11.61 -10.41
N LEU A 310 -16.07 10.49 -9.69
CA LEU A 310 -16.07 9.16 -10.31
C LEU A 310 -17.40 8.88 -11.06
N ARG A 311 -18.53 9.45 -10.61
CA ARG A 311 -19.84 9.32 -11.28
C ARG A 311 -19.84 9.95 -12.68
N ARG A 312 -20.26 9.16 -13.67
CA ARG A 312 -20.35 9.61 -15.08
C ARG A 312 -21.56 10.52 -15.36
N ARG A 313 -22.74 10.16 -14.84
CA ARG A 313 -23.98 10.95 -15.00
C ARG A 313 -24.24 11.76 -13.74
N LYS A 314 -24.25 13.09 -13.86
CA LYS A 314 -24.46 14.04 -12.76
C LYS A 314 -24.88 15.40 -13.31
N ARG A 315 -25.54 16.21 -12.47
CA ARG A 315 -25.68 17.65 -12.74
C ARG A 315 -24.30 18.28 -12.71
N HIS A 316 -23.95 19.07 -13.72
CA HIS A 316 -22.66 19.74 -13.80
C HIS A 316 -22.54 20.83 -12.75
N HIS A 317 -21.36 20.97 -12.18
CA HIS A 317 -21.08 21.98 -11.16
C HIS A 317 -19.67 22.58 -11.30
N TRP A 318 -18.71 21.84 -11.84
CA TRP A 318 -17.34 22.32 -12.05
C TRP A 318 -16.90 22.09 -13.49
N HIS A 319 -15.96 22.90 -14.00
CA HIS A 319 -15.37 22.74 -15.33
C HIS A 319 -14.84 21.32 -15.59
N ILE A 320 -14.36 20.65 -14.55
CA ILE A 320 -13.88 19.26 -14.65
C ILE A 320 -14.99 18.25 -14.95
N ASP A 321 -16.26 18.57 -14.68
CA ASP A 321 -17.39 17.70 -15.00
C ASP A 321 -17.58 17.54 -16.51
N ASP A 322 -17.27 18.57 -17.32
CA ASP A 322 -17.32 18.53 -18.78
C ASP A 322 -16.30 17.54 -19.34
N LEU A 323 -15.03 17.67 -18.94
CA LEU A 323 -13.97 16.76 -19.34
C LEU A 323 -14.23 15.33 -18.84
N ARG A 324 -14.76 15.19 -17.62
CA ARG A 324 -15.05 13.89 -17.02
C ARG A 324 -16.07 13.08 -17.83
N GLN A 325 -17.06 13.70 -18.47
CA GLN A 325 -18.09 12.97 -19.22
C GLN A 325 -17.57 12.26 -20.46
N VAL A 326 -16.57 12.85 -21.10
CA VAL A 326 -15.97 12.32 -22.33
C VAL A 326 -14.71 11.49 -22.06
N ALA A 327 -14.18 11.51 -20.83
CA ALA A 327 -13.09 10.66 -20.38
C ALA A 327 -13.46 9.18 -20.46
N ASP A 328 -12.60 8.39 -21.11
CA ASP A 328 -12.77 6.95 -21.28
C ASP A 328 -12.57 6.21 -19.95
N ASP A 329 -11.54 6.62 -19.19
CA ASP A 329 -11.24 6.11 -17.86
C ASP A 329 -11.13 7.25 -16.85
N VAL A 330 -11.46 6.96 -15.59
CA VAL A 330 -11.20 7.85 -14.46
C VAL A 330 -10.68 7.07 -13.26
N ALA A 331 -9.71 7.64 -12.56
CA ALA A 331 -9.34 7.24 -11.22
C ALA A 331 -9.22 8.50 -10.34
N ALA A 332 -9.35 8.31 -9.04
CA ALA A 332 -9.17 9.38 -8.08
C ALA A 332 -8.18 8.93 -7.00
N LEU A 333 -7.27 9.83 -6.63
CA LEU A 333 -6.27 9.63 -5.60
C LEU A 333 -6.48 10.68 -4.51
N PRO A 334 -7.20 10.35 -3.43
CA PRO A 334 -7.36 11.26 -2.30
C PRO A 334 -6.02 11.53 -1.61
N ILE A 335 -5.80 12.76 -1.17
CA ILE A 335 -4.62 13.18 -0.40
C ILE A 335 -5.16 13.90 0.83
N ARG A 336 -5.52 13.11 1.86
CA ARG A 336 -6.06 13.63 3.11
C ARG A 336 -5.00 14.37 3.92
N SER A 337 -5.36 15.55 4.40
CA SER A 337 -4.49 16.39 5.22
C SER A 337 -5.34 17.46 5.88
N ALA A 338 -5.01 17.81 7.12
CA ALA A 338 -5.58 18.97 7.78
C ALA A 338 -5.15 20.30 7.12
N GLN A 339 -4.03 20.30 6.39
CA GLN A 339 -3.48 21.47 5.73
C GLN A 339 -4.01 21.58 4.29
N ARG A 340 -4.21 22.83 3.83
CA ARG A 340 -4.48 23.12 2.42
C ARG A 340 -3.20 22.97 1.61
N GLN A 341 -3.17 21.98 0.73
CA GLN A 341 -1.97 21.61 -0.05
C GLN A 341 -2.22 21.62 -1.57
N GLU A 342 -3.39 22.08 -2.01
CA GLU A 342 -3.82 22.07 -3.40
C GLU A 342 -2.84 22.80 -4.32
N CYS A 343 -2.50 24.05 -4.02
CA CYS A 343 -1.58 24.83 -4.85
C CYS A 343 -0.16 24.26 -4.85
N GLN A 344 0.31 23.71 -3.71
CA GLN A 344 1.61 23.05 -3.65
C GLN A 344 1.64 21.78 -4.52
N LEU A 345 0.56 21.00 -4.48
CA LEU A 345 0.38 19.81 -5.31
C LEU A 345 0.29 20.18 -6.80
N ALA A 346 -0.47 21.21 -7.14
CA ALA A 346 -0.56 21.77 -8.49
C ALA A 346 0.82 22.17 -9.03
N ALA A 347 1.62 22.88 -8.23
CA ALA A 347 2.98 23.24 -8.60
C ALA A 347 3.92 22.04 -8.80
N SER A 348 3.77 20.96 -8.03
CA SER A 348 4.53 19.72 -8.27
C SER A 348 4.09 19.01 -9.55
N VAL A 349 2.78 18.94 -9.81
CA VAL A 349 2.24 18.33 -11.04
C VAL A 349 2.60 19.17 -12.28
N SER A 350 2.65 20.50 -12.18
CA SER A 350 3.03 21.37 -13.29
C SER A 350 4.50 21.24 -13.71
N ARG A 351 5.39 20.80 -12.81
CA ARG A 351 6.78 20.46 -13.16
C ARG A 351 6.88 19.10 -13.85
N TYR A 352 5.92 18.21 -13.60
CA TYR A 352 5.88 16.85 -14.13
C TYR A 352 5.12 16.73 -15.46
N ALA A 353 4.12 17.60 -15.69
CA ALA A 353 3.19 17.55 -16.82
C ALA A 353 2.98 18.94 -17.41
N SER A 354 2.64 19.01 -18.70
CA SER A 354 2.37 20.30 -19.35
C SER A 354 0.99 20.82 -18.95
N ILE A 355 0.84 22.15 -18.93
CA ILE A 355 -0.47 22.77 -18.69
C ILE A 355 -1.41 22.37 -19.82
N ALA A 356 -2.53 21.72 -19.48
CA ALA A 356 -3.53 21.34 -20.48
C ALA A 356 -4.37 22.53 -20.92
N MET A 357 -4.71 23.41 -19.97
CA MET A 357 -5.53 24.59 -20.23
C MET A 357 -5.30 25.66 -19.16
N LYS A 358 -4.89 26.86 -19.57
CA LYS A 358 -4.71 28.01 -18.68
C LYS A 358 -6.04 28.45 -18.06
N GLY A 359 -6.05 28.79 -16.78
CA GLY A 359 -7.21 29.22 -16.00
C GLY A 359 -8.16 28.08 -15.58
N PHE A 360 -7.87 26.82 -15.94
CA PHE A 360 -8.76 25.72 -15.65
C PHE A 360 -8.72 25.32 -14.16
N GLY A 361 -9.81 25.59 -13.44
CA GLY A 361 -9.97 25.17 -12.05
C GLY A 361 -9.11 25.93 -11.05
N SER A 362 -8.54 27.07 -11.45
CA SER A 362 -7.71 27.95 -10.62
C SER A 362 -8.32 29.34 -10.40
N SER A 363 -9.66 29.46 -10.46
CA SER A 363 -10.37 30.74 -10.34
C SER A 363 -10.24 31.42 -8.97
N ASP A 364 -9.91 30.66 -7.93
CA ASP A 364 -9.79 31.10 -6.54
C ASP A 364 -8.33 31.15 -6.04
N CYS A 365 -7.34 30.99 -6.93
CA CYS A 365 -5.92 31.03 -6.59
C CYS A 365 -5.08 31.66 -7.72
N SER A 366 -3.76 31.81 -7.48
CA SER A 366 -2.82 32.39 -8.45
C SER A 366 -2.17 31.35 -9.38
N CYS A 367 -2.66 30.11 -9.39
CA CYS A 367 -2.11 29.06 -10.23
C CYS A 367 -2.49 29.28 -11.70
N ASP A 368 -1.56 29.03 -12.63
CA ASP A 368 -1.84 29.11 -14.07
C ASP A 368 -2.93 28.13 -14.52
N SER A 369 -3.01 26.97 -13.88
CA SER A 369 -4.03 25.94 -14.12
C SER A 369 -3.99 24.92 -12.99
N HIS A 370 -5.07 24.18 -12.80
CA HIS A 370 -5.12 22.93 -12.03
C HIS A 370 -5.35 21.69 -12.91
N LEU A 371 -5.30 21.84 -14.25
CA LEU A 371 -5.43 20.75 -15.22
C LEU A 371 -4.17 20.61 -16.07
N TYR A 372 -3.59 19.42 -16.04
CA TYR A 372 -2.33 19.09 -16.69
C TYR A 372 -2.48 17.90 -17.64
N TYR A 373 -1.60 17.83 -18.63
CA TYR A 373 -1.62 16.83 -19.71
C TYR A 373 -0.27 16.12 -19.83
N ARG A 374 -0.34 14.82 -20.16
CA ARG A 374 0.77 13.99 -20.65
C ARG A 374 0.26 12.96 -21.64
N ALA A 375 1.13 12.49 -22.53
CA ALA A 375 0.79 11.39 -23.43
C ALA A 375 0.69 10.06 -22.68
N GLU A 376 1.63 9.78 -21.78
CA GLU A 376 1.75 8.51 -21.05
C GLU A 376 0.86 8.45 -19.79
N PRO A 377 0.50 7.25 -19.31
CA PRO A 377 -0.21 7.07 -18.04
C PRO A 377 0.64 7.43 -16.82
N PRO A 378 0.20 8.35 -15.94
CA PRO A 378 1.00 8.75 -14.78
C PRO A 378 1.22 7.62 -13.76
N MET A 379 0.29 6.67 -13.64
CA MET A 379 0.43 5.55 -12.69
C MET A 379 1.54 4.56 -13.05
N GLU A 380 2.07 4.61 -14.28
CA GLU A 380 3.18 3.76 -14.77
C GLU A 380 4.53 4.49 -14.71
N ASP A 381 4.57 5.71 -14.14
CA ASP A 381 5.74 6.58 -14.09
C ASP A 381 6.24 6.74 -12.63
N VAL A 382 7.52 6.40 -12.40
CA VAL A 382 8.16 6.47 -11.08
C VAL A 382 8.09 7.89 -10.49
N GLU A 383 8.25 8.92 -11.32
CA GLU A 383 8.29 10.31 -10.85
C GLU A 383 6.91 10.79 -10.36
N PHE A 384 5.84 10.33 -11.00
CA PHE A 384 4.48 10.60 -10.52
C PHE A 384 4.24 9.97 -9.14
N HIS A 385 4.71 8.74 -8.93
CA HIS A 385 4.62 8.08 -7.62
C HIS A 385 5.45 8.79 -6.55
N ARG A 386 6.64 9.31 -6.88
CA ARG A 386 7.42 10.15 -5.96
C ARG A 386 6.66 11.41 -5.54
N ILE A 387 6.01 12.09 -6.49
CA ILE A 387 5.13 13.23 -6.18
C ILE A 387 4.00 12.77 -5.25
N LEU A 388 3.29 11.69 -5.60
CA LEU A 388 2.17 11.20 -4.78
C LEU A 388 2.61 10.87 -3.35
N GLN A 389 3.74 10.17 -3.19
CA GLN A 389 4.32 9.82 -1.90
C GLN A 389 4.76 11.05 -1.11
N GLN A 390 5.30 12.09 -1.73
CA GLN A 390 5.66 13.35 -1.06
C GLN A 390 4.45 13.99 -0.34
N PHE A 391 3.24 13.82 -0.88
CA PHE A 391 2.03 14.38 -0.28
C PHE A 391 1.29 13.40 0.63
N ARG A 392 1.33 12.09 0.34
CA ARG A 392 0.66 11.06 1.17
C ARG A 392 1.52 10.55 2.33
N MET A 393 2.83 10.49 2.18
CA MET A 393 3.74 9.81 3.11
C MET A 393 4.68 10.78 3.81
N ARG A 394 4.14 11.90 4.28
CA ARG A 394 4.89 12.91 5.04
C ARG A 394 5.24 12.38 6.42
N ALA A 395 6.50 12.52 6.84
CA ALA A 395 6.84 12.23 8.21
C ALA A 395 6.15 13.24 9.14
N PRO A 396 5.74 12.82 10.34
CA PRO A 396 5.43 13.75 11.41
C PRO A 396 6.64 14.66 11.63
N SER A 397 6.45 15.96 11.52
CA SER A 397 7.48 16.93 11.94
C SER A 397 7.88 16.61 13.38
N PRO A 398 9.18 16.64 13.74
CA PRO A 398 9.55 16.65 15.15
C PRO A 398 8.77 17.82 15.78
N SER A 399 8.01 17.53 16.84
CA SER A 399 7.42 18.63 17.61
C SER A 399 8.57 19.55 18.02
N PRO A 400 8.44 20.89 17.84
CA PRO A 400 9.42 21.81 18.39
C PRO A 400 9.58 21.59 19.90
#